data_AF-A0A264W624-F1
#
_entry.id   AF-A0A264W624-F1
#
_cell.length_a   1.000
_cell.length_b   1.000
_cell.length_c   1.000
_cell.angle_alpha   90.00
_cell.angle_beta   90.00
_cell.angle_gamma   90.00
#
_symmetry.space_group_name_H-M   'P 1'
#
loop_
_entity.id
_entity.type
_entity.pdbx_description
1 polymer ?
#
loop_
_entity_poly.entity_id
_entity_poly.type
_entity_poly.pdbx_seq_one_letter_code
_entity_poly.pdbx_strand_id
1 'polypeptide(L)'
;MKKQRIQREKLYNTWTDIKRRAKKQNTYVCDEWRSNYQIFKVWADANGYEEGKVSLVRIDNSKGFEPANCKFIEKYTHGKKHGGYNSKLYSVWQALHQKCNNPNNPHYSSFGGRGIKMCTEWDNFVNFQKWAELNDYREGLLIDRKDLNGSYTPSNCMFTSKKEHSATKNSPIISKRGSENPAYKHGKYNTRLYNIWDTMKQRCTNINRKDFENYGGRGIKVCDEWLDFNNFYNWAMNNGYEVGLTIERKDFDGNYEPINCEWVTLQQQARNKRQNHFVTISGETKTIAEWSEISGIPPKTLRYRIVNGWDENDLFSPVDRTLKRKKNKIIVFREE
;
A
#
# COMPACT_ATOMS: atom_id res chain seq x y z
N MET A 1 4.36 -45.57 -51.64
CA MET A 1 3.80 -46.26 -50.45
C MET A 1 3.51 -45.24 -49.36
N LYS A 2 2.24 -44.80 -49.21
CA LYS A 2 1.83 -43.90 -48.12
C LYS A 2 1.81 -44.70 -46.82
N LYS A 3 2.62 -44.30 -45.83
CA LYS A 3 2.60 -44.86 -44.46
C LYS A 3 1.16 -44.81 -43.93
N GLN A 4 0.51 -45.97 -43.79
CA GLN A 4 -0.75 -46.07 -43.08
C GLN A 4 -0.53 -45.59 -41.64
N ARG A 5 -1.21 -44.49 -41.29
CA ARG A 5 -1.17 -43.92 -39.94
C ARG A 5 -2.00 -44.84 -39.05
N ILE A 6 -1.33 -45.74 -38.32
CA ILE A 6 -1.96 -46.63 -37.33
C ILE A 6 -2.83 -45.77 -36.41
N GLN A 7 -4.13 -46.05 -36.42
CA GLN A 7 -5.12 -45.36 -35.60
C GLN A 7 -4.90 -45.82 -34.15
N ARG A 8 -4.26 -44.98 -33.34
CA ARG A 8 -3.98 -45.31 -31.92
C ARG A 8 -5.27 -45.22 -31.10
N GLU A 9 -5.61 -46.30 -30.40
CA GLU A 9 -6.76 -46.39 -29.48
C GLU A 9 -6.74 -45.25 -28.44
N LYS A 10 -7.91 -44.73 -28.05
CA LYS A 10 -7.99 -43.62 -27.08
C LYS A 10 -7.40 -43.98 -25.72
N LEU A 11 -7.44 -45.26 -25.34
CA LEU A 11 -6.80 -45.75 -24.11
C LEU A 11 -5.28 -45.62 -24.19
N TYR A 12 -4.68 -45.93 -25.34
CA TYR A 12 -3.25 -45.75 -25.57
C TYR A 12 -2.84 -44.27 -25.45
N ASN A 13 -3.66 -43.35 -25.95
CA ASN A 13 -3.40 -41.91 -25.76
C ASN A 13 -3.42 -41.52 -24.28
N THR A 14 -4.40 -42.03 -23.51
CA THR A 14 -4.44 -41.87 -22.04
C THR A 14 -3.15 -42.36 -21.39
N TRP A 15 -2.67 -43.55 -21.78
CA TRP A 15 -1.42 -44.14 -21.29
C TRP A 15 -0.17 -43.31 -21.65
N THR A 16 -0.11 -42.73 -22.84
CA THR A 16 0.98 -41.81 -23.18
C THR A 16 0.89 -40.50 -22.39
N ASP A 17 -0.33 -40.03 -22.13
CA ASP A 17 -0.59 -38.76 -21.45
C ASP A 17 -0.23 -38.79 -19.97
N ILE A 18 -0.42 -39.92 -19.27
CA ILE A 18 -0.04 -40.03 -17.84
C ILE A 18 1.45 -39.79 -17.63
N LYS A 19 2.32 -40.19 -18.57
CA LYS A 19 3.77 -39.92 -18.50
C LYS A 19 4.08 -38.43 -18.63
N ARG A 20 3.39 -37.75 -19.53
CA ARG A 20 3.50 -36.28 -19.72
C ARG A 20 2.98 -35.53 -18.49
N ARG A 21 1.83 -35.96 -17.95
CA ARG A 21 1.22 -35.40 -16.73
C ARG A 21 2.11 -35.60 -15.52
N ALA A 22 2.69 -36.79 -15.35
CA ALA A 22 3.61 -37.11 -14.27
C ALA A 22 4.82 -36.17 -14.27
N LYS A 23 5.44 -35.95 -15.44
CA LYS A 23 6.54 -34.97 -15.59
C LYS A 23 6.10 -33.55 -15.22
N LYS A 24 4.95 -33.09 -15.73
CA LYS A 24 4.44 -31.73 -15.46
C LYS A 24 4.11 -31.51 -13.97
N GLN A 25 3.60 -32.54 -13.31
CA GLN A 25 3.15 -32.47 -11.91
C GLN A 25 4.23 -32.89 -10.92
N ASN A 26 5.47 -33.11 -11.38
CA ASN A 26 6.59 -33.61 -10.59
C ASN A 26 6.23 -34.85 -9.76
N THR A 27 5.66 -35.86 -10.41
CA THR A 27 5.25 -37.14 -9.79
C THR A 27 5.67 -38.32 -10.67
N TYR A 28 5.47 -39.55 -10.17
CA TYR A 28 5.88 -40.78 -10.86
C TYR A 28 4.68 -41.51 -11.50
N VAL A 29 5.01 -42.41 -12.41
CA VAL A 29 4.13 -43.49 -12.90
C VAL A 29 4.81 -44.78 -12.47
N CYS A 30 4.09 -45.73 -11.88
CA CYS A 30 4.70 -47.00 -11.45
C CYS A 30 5.37 -47.71 -12.64
N ASP A 31 6.42 -48.48 -12.38
CA ASP A 31 7.28 -49.06 -13.43
C ASP A 31 6.51 -49.97 -14.39
N GLU A 32 5.55 -50.72 -13.84
CA GLU A 32 4.64 -51.60 -14.57
C GLU A 32 3.85 -50.83 -15.64
N TRP A 33 3.23 -49.71 -15.28
CA TRP A 33 2.49 -48.87 -16.22
C TRP A 33 3.42 -48.05 -17.10
N ARG A 34 4.58 -47.64 -16.61
CA ARG A 34 5.51 -46.79 -17.37
C ARG A 34 6.04 -47.51 -18.61
N SER A 35 6.37 -48.79 -18.45
CA SER A 35 7.06 -49.62 -19.45
C SER A 35 6.11 -50.49 -20.27
N ASN A 36 4.94 -50.86 -19.74
CA ASN A 36 4.06 -51.84 -20.39
C ASN A 36 2.62 -51.35 -20.52
N TYR A 37 2.21 -51.04 -21.75
CA TYR A 37 0.83 -50.65 -22.06
C TYR A 37 -0.17 -51.76 -21.76
N GLN A 38 0.20 -53.03 -21.95
CA GLN A 38 -0.72 -54.15 -21.77
C GLN A 38 -1.16 -54.29 -20.30
N ILE A 39 -0.25 -54.04 -19.35
CA ILE A 39 -0.56 -54.04 -17.92
C ILE A 39 -1.55 -52.92 -17.58
N PHE A 40 -1.29 -51.71 -18.10
CA PHE A 40 -2.22 -50.59 -17.92
C PHE A 40 -3.59 -50.87 -18.54
N LYS A 41 -3.63 -51.50 -19.71
CA LYS A 41 -4.88 -51.86 -20.40
C LYS A 41 -5.71 -52.87 -19.60
N VAL A 42 -5.10 -53.96 -19.12
CA VAL A 42 -5.79 -54.95 -18.30
C VAL A 42 -6.37 -54.32 -17.03
N TRP A 43 -5.57 -53.50 -16.34
CA TRP A 43 -6.07 -52.77 -15.18
C TRP A 43 -7.22 -51.83 -15.55
N ALA A 44 -7.11 -51.10 -16.66
CA ALA A 44 -8.13 -50.15 -17.08
C ALA A 44 -9.46 -50.83 -17.42
N ASP A 45 -9.40 -51.92 -18.16
CA ASP A 45 -10.57 -52.73 -18.52
C ASP A 45 -11.26 -53.29 -17.26
N ALA A 46 -10.49 -53.68 -16.23
CA ALA A 46 -11.03 -54.15 -14.94
C ALA A 46 -11.56 -53.04 -14.01
N ASN A 47 -11.22 -51.78 -14.25
CA ASN A 47 -11.51 -50.64 -13.36
C ASN A 47 -12.42 -49.58 -14.00
N GLY A 48 -13.34 -50.02 -14.85
CA GLY A 48 -14.41 -49.15 -15.38
C GLY A 48 -13.96 -48.24 -16.52
N TYR A 49 -12.99 -48.66 -17.33
CA TYR A 49 -12.67 -47.94 -18.57
C TYR A 49 -13.80 -48.07 -19.60
N GLU A 50 -14.38 -46.94 -19.99
CA GLU A 50 -15.27 -46.84 -21.14
C GLU A 50 -14.72 -45.86 -22.17
N GLU A 51 -14.49 -46.35 -23.39
CA GLU A 51 -13.85 -45.56 -24.44
C GLU A 51 -14.61 -44.26 -24.72
N GLY A 52 -13.90 -43.13 -24.59
CA GLY A 52 -14.46 -41.80 -24.83
C GLY A 52 -15.39 -41.27 -23.71
N LYS A 53 -15.82 -42.12 -22.78
CA LYS A 53 -16.73 -41.74 -21.70
C LYS A 53 -16.07 -41.53 -20.35
N VAL A 54 -14.80 -41.91 -20.16
CA VAL A 54 -14.09 -41.73 -18.87
C VAL A 54 -12.67 -41.16 -19.01
N SER A 55 -12.22 -40.50 -17.95
CA SER A 55 -10.93 -39.84 -17.76
C SER A 55 -10.22 -40.41 -16.52
N LEU A 56 -8.92 -40.63 -16.62
CA LEU A 56 -8.10 -41.14 -15.51
C LEU A 56 -7.68 -39.99 -14.56
N VAL A 57 -7.96 -40.15 -13.28
CA VAL A 57 -7.56 -39.24 -12.20
C VAL A 57 -6.84 -39.98 -11.07
N ARG A 58 -6.03 -39.23 -10.32
CA ARG A 58 -5.42 -39.72 -9.07
C ARG A 58 -6.39 -39.51 -7.90
N ILE A 59 -6.44 -40.46 -6.99
CA ILE A 59 -7.25 -40.39 -5.76
C ILE A 59 -6.56 -39.45 -4.76
N ASP A 60 -5.24 -39.59 -4.60
CA ASP A 60 -4.37 -38.73 -3.81
C ASP A 60 -3.27 -38.11 -4.69
N ASN A 61 -3.16 -36.78 -4.69
CA ASN A 61 -2.20 -36.06 -5.52
C ASN A 61 -0.75 -36.12 -5.00
N SER A 62 -0.54 -36.53 -3.74
CA SER A 62 0.78 -36.73 -3.18
C SER A 62 1.44 -38.01 -3.73
N LYS A 63 0.64 -38.99 -4.17
CA LYS A 63 1.09 -40.28 -4.71
C LYS A 63 1.10 -40.31 -6.24
N GLY A 64 1.82 -41.26 -6.83
CA GLY A 64 2.00 -41.37 -8.28
C GLY A 64 0.79 -41.91 -9.03
N PHE A 65 0.96 -42.13 -10.33
CA PHE A 65 0.02 -42.90 -11.14
C PHE A 65 0.32 -44.39 -10.95
N GLU A 66 -0.52 -45.04 -10.16
CA GLU A 66 -0.43 -46.46 -9.82
C GLU A 66 -1.84 -47.05 -9.62
N PRO A 67 -2.02 -48.37 -9.74
CA PRO A 67 -3.32 -49.04 -9.61
C PRO A 67 -4.13 -48.64 -8.38
N ALA A 68 -3.48 -48.57 -7.21
CA ALA A 68 -4.13 -48.26 -5.94
C ALA A 68 -4.52 -46.78 -5.77
N ASN A 69 -3.93 -45.89 -6.58
CA ASN A 69 -4.11 -44.45 -6.47
C ASN A 69 -4.81 -43.84 -7.69
N CYS A 70 -5.27 -44.65 -8.63
CA CYS A 70 -5.94 -44.15 -9.84
C CYS A 70 -7.35 -44.69 -9.94
N LYS A 71 -8.23 -43.88 -10.53
CA LYS A 71 -9.59 -44.31 -10.90
C LYS A 71 -10.03 -43.62 -12.18
N PHE A 72 -10.94 -44.27 -12.90
CA PHE A 72 -11.67 -43.63 -13.97
C PHE A 72 -12.86 -42.85 -13.41
N ILE A 73 -13.06 -41.65 -13.93
CA ILE A 73 -14.25 -40.83 -13.70
C ILE A 73 -14.87 -40.48 -15.05
N GLU A 74 -16.18 -40.27 -15.11
CA GLU A 74 -16.85 -39.90 -16.35
C GLU A 74 -16.24 -38.63 -16.99
N LYS A 75 -15.92 -38.72 -18.29
CA LYS A 75 -15.53 -37.61 -19.17
C LYS A 75 -16.74 -36.72 -19.34
N TYR A 76 -16.69 -35.56 -18.74
CA TYR A 76 -17.58 -34.48 -19.11
C TYR A 76 -17.11 -33.90 -20.45
N THR A 77 -17.96 -33.99 -21.48
CA THR A 77 -17.71 -33.32 -22.77
C THR A 77 -17.79 -31.81 -22.56
N HIS A 78 -16.71 -31.09 -22.92
CA HIS A 78 -16.64 -29.63 -22.99
C HIS A 78 -17.55 -29.03 -24.10
N GLY A 79 -18.74 -29.59 -24.30
CA GLY A 79 -19.65 -29.28 -25.42
C GLY A 79 -21.13 -29.27 -25.08
N LYS A 80 -21.56 -29.78 -23.91
CA LYS A 80 -22.88 -29.40 -23.38
C LYS A 80 -22.67 -28.14 -22.54
N LYS A 81 -23.15 -27.01 -23.06
CA LYS A 81 -23.31 -25.76 -22.33
C LYS A 81 -23.85 -26.13 -20.93
N HIS A 82 -23.03 -26.01 -19.89
CA HIS A 82 -23.50 -26.26 -18.52
C HIS A 82 -24.75 -25.39 -18.35
N GLY A 83 -25.89 -25.98 -17.97
CA GLY A 83 -27.16 -25.28 -17.72
C GLY A 83 -27.12 -24.30 -16.55
N GLY A 84 -25.93 -23.78 -16.21
CA GLY A 84 -25.64 -22.88 -15.11
C GLY A 84 -24.43 -21.97 -15.38
N TYR A 85 -24.00 -21.77 -16.64
CA TYR A 85 -22.92 -20.80 -16.97
C TYR A 85 -23.25 -19.38 -16.50
N ASN A 86 -24.55 -19.06 -16.40
CA ASN A 86 -25.07 -17.81 -15.85
C ASN A 86 -25.34 -17.86 -14.33
N SER A 87 -24.97 -18.94 -13.64
CA SER A 87 -25.14 -19.01 -12.19
C SER A 87 -24.04 -18.24 -11.48
N LYS A 88 -24.39 -17.54 -10.39
CA LYS A 88 -23.40 -16.89 -9.52
C LYS A 88 -22.38 -17.87 -8.96
N LEU A 89 -22.79 -19.13 -8.71
CA LEU A 89 -21.91 -20.17 -8.20
C LEU A 89 -20.80 -20.55 -9.20
N TYR A 90 -21.14 -20.63 -10.50
CA TYR A 90 -20.14 -20.84 -11.56
C TYR A 90 -19.14 -19.69 -11.65
N SER A 91 -19.62 -18.45 -11.49
CA SER A 91 -18.75 -17.27 -11.45
C SER A 91 -17.80 -17.30 -10.25
N VAL A 92 -18.27 -17.75 -9.07
CA VAL A 92 -17.42 -17.96 -7.88
C VAL A 92 -16.34 -19.01 -8.16
N TRP A 93 -16.73 -20.16 -8.71
CA TRP A 93 -15.80 -21.23 -9.07
C TRP A 93 -14.73 -20.77 -10.08
N GLN A 94 -15.14 -20.11 -11.16
CA GLN A 94 -14.21 -19.58 -12.15
C GLN A 94 -13.24 -18.57 -11.54
N ALA A 95 -13.73 -17.66 -10.68
CA ALA A 95 -12.88 -16.68 -10.01
C ALA A 95 -11.82 -17.35 -9.11
N LEU A 96 -12.19 -18.42 -8.39
CA LEU A 96 -11.24 -19.23 -7.62
C LEU A 96 -10.18 -19.85 -8.52
N HIS A 97 -10.60 -20.52 -9.59
CA HIS A 97 -9.70 -21.21 -10.50
C HIS A 97 -8.73 -20.22 -11.16
N GLN A 98 -9.20 -19.05 -11.59
CA GLN A 98 -8.36 -18.03 -12.22
C GLN A 98 -7.31 -17.47 -11.26
N LYS A 99 -7.69 -17.02 -10.06
CA LYS A 99 -6.71 -16.43 -9.12
C LYS A 99 -5.72 -17.43 -8.53
N CYS A 100 -6.04 -18.72 -8.49
CA CYS A 100 -5.12 -19.75 -7.99
C CYS A 100 -4.20 -20.31 -9.08
N ASN A 101 -4.69 -20.45 -10.33
CA ASN A 101 -4.00 -21.22 -11.37
C ASN A 101 -3.54 -20.40 -12.59
N ASN A 102 -3.97 -19.14 -12.76
CA ASN A 102 -3.59 -18.30 -13.91
C ASN A 102 -2.60 -17.19 -13.51
N PRO A 103 -1.31 -17.30 -13.90
CA PRO A 103 -0.29 -16.27 -13.62
C PRO A 103 -0.61 -14.87 -14.13
N ASN A 104 -1.45 -14.75 -15.16
CA ASN A 104 -1.87 -13.47 -15.73
C ASN A 104 -3.05 -12.83 -14.97
N ASN A 105 -3.63 -13.51 -13.99
CA ASN A 105 -4.71 -12.94 -13.19
C ASN A 105 -4.14 -11.85 -12.24
N PRO A 106 -4.75 -10.65 -12.13
CA PRO A 106 -4.25 -9.59 -11.25
C PRO A 106 -4.12 -10.00 -9.78
N HIS A 107 -4.92 -10.96 -9.34
CA HIS A 107 -4.87 -11.48 -7.98
C HIS A 107 -3.94 -12.67 -7.80
N TYR A 108 -3.31 -13.18 -8.87
CA TYR A 108 -2.47 -14.38 -8.79
C TYR A 108 -1.36 -14.24 -7.76
N SER A 109 -0.67 -13.10 -7.72
CA SER A 109 0.41 -12.82 -6.75
C SER A 109 -0.03 -12.98 -5.28
N SER A 110 -1.30 -12.72 -4.97
CA SER A 110 -1.87 -12.80 -3.63
C SER A 110 -2.40 -14.21 -3.27
N PHE A 111 -2.52 -15.11 -4.26
CA PHE A 111 -3.05 -16.46 -4.09
C PHE A 111 -2.09 -17.48 -4.70
N GLY A 112 -2.21 -17.80 -5.99
CA GLY A 112 -1.38 -18.80 -6.67
C GLY A 112 0.12 -18.56 -6.54
N GLY A 113 0.55 -17.29 -6.63
CA GLY A 113 1.94 -16.88 -6.42
C GLY A 113 2.46 -17.05 -4.98
N ARG A 114 1.56 -17.18 -3.99
CA ARG A 114 1.88 -17.55 -2.59
C ARG A 114 1.81 -19.05 -2.33
N GLY A 115 1.51 -19.86 -3.34
CA GLY A 115 1.33 -21.31 -3.19
C GLY A 115 -0.07 -21.74 -2.74
N ILE A 116 -1.03 -20.81 -2.63
CA ILE A 116 -2.43 -21.14 -2.33
C ILE A 116 -3.07 -21.71 -3.60
N LYS A 117 -3.51 -22.97 -3.52
CA LYS A 117 -4.10 -23.71 -4.65
C LYS A 117 -5.56 -24.03 -4.39
N MET A 118 -6.24 -24.47 -5.44
CA MET A 118 -7.52 -25.16 -5.33
C MET A 118 -7.27 -26.67 -5.35
N CYS A 119 -8.01 -27.42 -4.53
CA CYS A 119 -7.94 -28.87 -4.57
C CYS A 119 -8.38 -29.40 -5.95
N THR A 120 -7.77 -30.48 -6.41
CA THR A 120 -8.06 -31.04 -7.73
C THR A 120 -9.47 -31.61 -7.84
N GLU A 121 -10.09 -31.94 -6.70
CA GLU A 121 -11.50 -32.35 -6.68
C GLU A 121 -12.40 -31.24 -7.25
N TRP A 122 -12.05 -29.98 -6.99
CA TRP A 122 -12.76 -28.81 -7.48
C TRP A 122 -12.24 -28.29 -8.83
N ASP A 123 -11.30 -28.96 -9.49
CA ASP A 123 -11.01 -28.67 -10.91
C ASP A 123 -12.24 -28.95 -11.80
N ASN A 124 -13.18 -29.75 -11.29
CA ASN A 124 -14.49 -29.98 -11.89
C ASN A 124 -15.57 -29.14 -11.18
N PHE A 125 -16.25 -28.28 -11.93
CA PHE A 125 -17.35 -27.46 -11.41
C PHE A 125 -18.46 -28.28 -10.75
N VAL A 126 -18.78 -29.49 -11.23
CA VAL A 126 -19.83 -30.34 -10.65
C VAL A 126 -19.49 -30.76 -9.23
N ASN A 127 -18.22 -31.06 -8.95
CA ASN A 127 -17.78 -31.42 -7.60
C ASN A 127 -17.84 -30.22 -6.65
N PHE A 128 -17.45 -29.04 -7.15
CA PHE A 128 -17.60 -27.79 -6.42
C PHE A 128 -19.07 -27.47 -6.15
N GLN A 129 -19.96 -27.68 -7.13
CA GLN A 129 -21.39 -27.48 -7.02
C GLN A 129 -22.01 -28.41 -5.97
N LYS A 130 -21.72 -29.72 -6.04
CA LYS A 130 -22.18 -30.69 -5.04
C LYS A 130 -21.73 -30.32 -3.64
N TRP A 131 -20.45 -29.94 -3.48
CA TRP A 131 -19.97 -29.45 -2.19
C TRP A 131 -20.72 -28.20 -1.75
N ALA A 132 -20.99 -27.26 -2.65
CA ALA A 132 -21.67 -26.02 -2.32
C ALA A 132 -23.13 -26.23 -1.91
N GLU A 133 -23.85 -27.14 -2.57
CA GLU A 133 -25.21 -27.55 -2.22
C GLU A 133 -25.25 -28.19 -0.82
N LEU A 134 -24.27 -29.04 -0.49
CA LEU A 134 -24.13 -29.66 0.83
C LEU A 134 -23.67 -28.68 1.93
N ASN A 135 -23.18 -27.50 1.57
CA ASN A 135 -22.67 -26.48 2.50
C ASN A 135 -23.50 -25.19 2.43
N ASP A 136 -24.81 -25.36 2.21
CA ASP A 136 -25.82 -24.30 2.32
C ASP A 136 -25.54 -23.05 1.47
N TYR A 137 -24.97 -23.23 0.27
CA TYR A 137 -24.76 -22.11 -0.64
C TYR A 137 -26.08 -21.40 -0.96
N ARG A 138 -26.05 -20.07 -0.87
CA ARG A 138 -27.13 -19.18 -1.30
C ARG A 138 -26.55 -18.11 -2.21
N GLU A 139 -27.35 -17.67 -3.17
CA GLU A 139 -26.92 -16.61 -4.07
C GLU A 139 -26.55 -15.34 -3.29
N GLY A 140 -25.35 -14.81 -3.57
CA GLY A 140 -24.81 -13.63 -2.88
C GLY A 140 -23.84 -13.93 -1.73
N LEU A 141 -23.71 -15.20 -1.32
CA LEU A 141 -22.63 -15.60 -0.40
C LEU A 141 -21.27 -15.60 -1.10
N LEU A 142 -20.24 -15.25 -0.33
CA LEU A 142 -18.84 -15.29 -0.73
C LEU A 142 -18.21 -16.59 -0.22
N ILE A 143 -17.18 -17.08 -0.89
CA ILE A 143 -16.39 -18.20 -0.39
C ILE A 143 -15.15 -17.70 0.33
N ASP A 144 -15.01 -18.08 1.58
CA ASP A 144 -13.88 -17.77 2.44
C ASP A 144 -13.11 -19.02 2.86
N ARG A 145 -11.89 -18.80 3.34
CA ARG A 145 -11.06 -19.85 3.93
C ARG A 145 -11.04 -19.70 5.45
N LYS A 146 -11.16 -20.83 6.16
CA LYS A 146 -11.06 -20.91 7.62
C LYS A 146 -9.63 -20.61 8.07
N ASP A 147 -8.66 -21.30 7.47
CA ASP A 147 -7.24 -20.97 7.49
C ASP A 147 -6.86 -20.17 6.24
N LEU A 148 -6.45 -18.94 6.47
CA LEU A 148 -6.13 -17.95 5.46
C LEU A 148 -4.85 -18.28 4.68
N ASN A 149 -3.94 -19.04 5.29
CA ASN A 149 -2.72 -19.55 4.66
C ASN A 149 -2.94 -20.89 3.94
N GLY A 150 -4.02 -21.60 4.29
CA GLY A 150 -4.41 -22.85 3.66
C GLY A 150 -4.94 -22.70 2.24
N SER A 151 -4.98 -23.81 1.51
CA SER A 151 -5.53 -23.91 0.14
C SER A 151 -7.06 -23.98 0.14
N TYR A 152 -7.69 -23.77 -1.01
CA TYR A 152 -9.13 -23.96 -1.20
C TYR A 152 -9.46 -25.46 -1.25
N THR A 153 -10.00 -25.98 -0.15
CA THR A 153 -10.43 -27.38 0.02
C THR A 153 -11.80 -27.42 0.68
N PRO A 154 -12.56 -28.53 0.55
CA PRO A 154 -13.82 -28.71 1.28
C PRO A 154 -13.73 -28.45 2.79
N SER A 155 -12.62 -28.86 3.42
CA SER A 155 -12.41 -28.70 4.87
C SER A 155 -12.05 -27.27 5.26
N ASN A 156 -11.32 -26.56 4.40
CA ASN A 156 -10.81 -25.22 4.66
C ASN A 156 -11.72 -24.10 4.13
N CYS A 157 -12.83 -24.41 3.47
CA CYS A 157 -13.72 -23.42 2.90
C CYS A 157 -15.07 -23.35 3.60
N MET A 158 -15.68 -22.18 3.52
CA MET A 158 -17.04 -21.92 3.98
C MET A 158 -17.66 -20.78 3.19
N PHE A 159 -18.99 -20.75 3.10
CA PHE A 159 -19.71 -19.61 2.55
C PHE A 159 -20.02 -18.58 3.64
N THR A 160 -19.79 -17.31 3.33
CA THR A 160 -19.93 -16.18 4.25
C THR A 160 -20.73 -15.06 3.60
N SER A 161 -21.43 -14.28 4.41
CA SER A 161 -22.01 -13.01 3.99
C SER A 161 -20.91 -11.97 3.74
N LYS A 162 -21.24 -10.90 3.00
CA LYS A 162 -20.33 -9.76 2.79
C LYS A 162 -19.84 -9.13 4.11
N LYS A 163 -20.68 -9.13 5.14
CA LYS A 163 -20.36 -8.59 6.47
C LYS A 163 -19.30 -9.44 7.16
N GLU A 164 -19.49 -10.76 7.16
CA GLU A 164 -18.55 -11.72 7.74
C GLU A 164 -17.20 -11.69 7.01
N HIS A 165 -17.22 -11.72 5.67
CA HIS A 165 -16.03 -11.64 4.83
C HIS A 165 -15.16 -10.39 5.14
N SER A 166 -15.81 -9.24 5.32
CA SER A 166 -15.14 -7.99 5.66
C SER A 166 -14.52 -8.02 7.06
N ALA A 167 -15.18 -8.69 8.01
CA ALA A 167 -14.65 -8.89 9.36
C ALA A 167 -13.39 -9.79 9.34
N THR A 168 -13.35 -10.84 8.51
CA THR A 168 -12.21 -11.75 8.41
C THR A 168 -10.98 -11.08 7.78
N LYS A 169 -11.16 -10.20 6.78
CA LYS A 169 -10.07 -9.41 6.17
C LYS A 169 -9.45 -8.39 7.13
N ASN A 170 -10.22 -7.91 8.10
CA ASN A 170 -9.76 -6.96 9.12
C ASN A 170 -9.14 -7.65 10.35
N SER A 171 -9.10 -8.99 10.36
CA SER A 171 -8.48 -9.77 11.43
C SER A 171 -6.95 -9.52 11.49
N PRO A 172 -6.36 -9.35 12.69
CA PRO A 172 -4.96 -8.95 12.88
C PRO A 172 -3.91 -9.90 12.27
N ILE A 173 -4.30 -11.10 11.83
CA ILE A 173 -3.41 -12.13 11.29
C ILE A 173 -2.92 -11.83 9.85
N ILE A 174 -3.67 -11.08 9.03
CA ILE A 174 -3.30 -10.84 7.61
C ILE A 174 -2.55 -9.52 7.42
N SER A 175 -2.86 -8.51 8.23
CA SER A 175 -2.19 -7.23 8.07
C SER A 175 -0.83 -7.33 8.77
N LYS A 176 0.26 -7.48 8.01
CA LYS A 176 1.57 -7.01 8.47
C LYS A 176 1.46 -5.50 8.70
N ARG A 177 0.92 -5.11 9.84
CA ARG A 177 0.84 -3.74 10.34
C ARG A 177 2.03 -3.57 11.25
N GLY A 178 2.99 -2.73 10.86
CA GLY A 178 4.20 -2.48 11.65
C GLY A 178 5.49 -2.74 10.87
N SER A 179 6.60 -2.82 11.62
CA SER A 179 7.98 -2.92 11.13
C SER A 179 8.27 -4.11 10.21
N GLU A 180 7.41 -5.13 10.16
CA GLU A 180 7.56 -6.32 9.31
C GLU A 180 7.08 -6.15 7.85
N ASN A 181 6.44 -5.03 7.53
CA ASN A 181 6.03 -4.69 6.18
C ASN A 181 7.19 -3.97 5.45
N PRO A 182 7.66 -4.43 4.28
CA PRO A 182 8.72 -3.76 3.52
C PRO A 182 8.41 -2.30 3.14
N ALA A 183 7.12 -1.92 3.12
CA ALA A 183 6.66 -0.56 2.86
C ALA A 183 6.49 0.29 4.14
N TYR A 184 6.74 -0.27 5.32
CA TYR A 184 6.65 0.44 6.59
C TYR A 184 7.90 1.31 6.78
N LYS A 185 7.71 2.62 6.89
CA LYS A 185 8.80 3.58 7.13
C LYS A 185 9.08 3.72 8.63
N HIS A 186 8.17 4.42 9.29
CA HIS A 186 8.07 4.62 10.73
C HIS A 186 6.58 4.92 10.94
N GLY A 187 5.94 4.42 12.00
CA GLY A 187 4.47 4.46 12.20
C GLY A 187 3.82 5.85 12.34
N LYS A 188 4.51 6.92 11.90
CA LYS A 188 4.13 8.32 11.94
C LYS A 188 4.08 8.96 10.54
N TYR A 189 4.11 8.16 9.47
CA TYR A 189 3.91 8.62 8.10
C TYR A 189 2.56 9.36 7.99
N ASN A 190 2.52 10.45 7.21
CA ASN A 190 1.35 11.32 7.03
C ASN A 190 0.88 12.07 8.30
N THR A 191 1.73 12.19 9.33
CA THR A 191 1.48 13.10 10.47
C THR A 191 1.94 14.52 10.12
N ARG A 192 1.41 15.54 10.83
CA ARG A 192 1.84 16.93 10.67
C ARG A 192 3.35 17.08 10.81
N LEU A 193 3.94 16.47 11.84
CA LEU A 193 5.38 16.55 12.11
C LEU A 193 6.20 15.90 11.00
N TYR A 194 5.74 14.76 10.46
CA TYR A 194 6.36 14.14 9.29
C TYR A 194 6.32 15.05 8.06
N ASN A 195 5.19 15.72 7.81
CA ASN A 195 5.07 16.64 6.69
C ASN A 195 5.97 17.87 6.85
N ILE A 196 6.17 18.38 8.08
CA ILE A 196 7.12 19.45 8.38
C ILE A 196 8.55 19.01 8.05
N TRP A 197 8.95 17.83 8.52
CA TRP A 197 10.27 17.24 8.26
C TRP A 197 10.53 17.00 6.77
N ASP A 198 9.57 16.39 6.08
CA ASP A 198 9.67 16.09 4.65
C ASP A 198 9.77 17.39 3.84
N THR A 199 8.95 18.39 4.18
CA THR A 199 9.02 19.72 3.56
C THR A 199 10.36 20.40 3.83
N MET A 200 10.89 20.33 5.06
CA MET A 200 12.21 20.83 5.42
C MET A 200 13.32 20.21 4.56
N LYS A 201 13.33 18.88 4.42
CA LYS A 201 14.30 18.17 3.57
C LYS A 201 14.17 18.57 2.10
N GLN A 202 12.94 18.61 1.59
CA GLN A 202 12.70 18.96 0.19
C GLN A 202 13.15 20.39 -0.15
N ARG A 203 12.97 21.37 0.75
CA ARG A 203 13.50 22.75 0.57
C ARG A 203 15.00 22.77 0.29
N CYS A 204 15.74 21.89 0.94
CA CYS A 204 17.21 21.88 0.88
C CYS A 204 17.76 21.02 -0.26
N THR A 205 16.97 20.07 -0.80
CA THR A 205 17.50 19.01 -1.68
C THR A 205 16.81 18.91 -3.05
N ASN A 206 15.56 19.37 -3.17
CA ASN A 206 14.78 19.20 -4.40
C ASN A 206 14.82 20.48 -5.25
N ILE A 207 15.69 20.49 -6.26
CA ILE A 207 15.88 21.60 -7.20
C ILE A 207 14.63 22.02 -7.96
N ASN A 208 13.65 21.13 -8.11
CA ASN A 208 12.40 21.42 -8.83
C ASN A 208 11.38 22.18 -7.97
N ARG A 209 11.66 22.44 -6.68
CA ARG A 209 10.75 23.21 -5.84
C ARG A 209 10.95 24.69 -6.03
N LYS A 210 9.84 25.43 -6.04
CA LYS A 210 9.82 26.90 -6.08
C LYS A 210 10.60 27.58 -4.95
N ASP A 211 10.77 26.92 -3.81
CA ASP A 211 11.49 27.47 -2.66
C ASP A 211 12.96 27.05 -2.62
N PHE A 212 13.43 26.14 -3.48
CA PHE A 212 14.79 25.62 -3.43
C PHE A 212 15.86 26.72 -3.48
N GLU A 213 15.71 27.71 -4.36
CA GLU A 213 16.65 28.83 -4.50
C GLU A 213 16.89 29.58 -3.19
N ASN A 214 15.85 29.69 -2.34
CA ASN A 214 15.93 30.39 -1.05
C ASN A 214 16.55 29.54 0.08
N TYR A 215 16.79 28.25 -0.17
CA TYR A 215 17.28 27.28 0.80
C TYR A 215 18.46 26.49 0.21
N GLY A 216 18.21 25.36 -0.44
CA GLY A 216 19.26 24.52 -1.03
C GLY A 216 20.16 25.26 -2.02
N GLY A 217 19.60 26.18 -2.81
CA GLY A 217 20.35 27.05 -3.74
C GLY A 217 21.32 28.00 -3.04
N ARG A 218 21.10 28.33 -1.76
CA ARG A 218 22.01 29.12 -0.91
C ARG A 218 23.02 28.27 -0.13
N GLY A 219 22.97 26.94 -0.28
CA GLY A 219 23.83 26.02 0.45
C GLY A 219 23.29 25.61 1.83
N ILE A 220 22.05 25.97 2.18
CA ILE A 220 21.40 25.55 3.43
C ILE A 220 21.07 24.07 3.35
N LYS A 221 21.50 23.31 4.37
CA LYS A 221 21.34 21.86 4.47
C LYS A 221 20.55 21.47 5.71
N VAL A 222 20.16 20.19 5.75
CA VAL A 222 19.68 19.50 6.95
C VAL A 222 20.86 18.70 7.51
N CYS A 223 21.10 18.74 8.82
CA CYS A 223 22.15 17.93 9.43
C CYS A 223 21.90 16.42 9.21
N ASP A 224 22.97 15.64 9.18
CA ASP A 224 22.89 14.21 8.83
C ASP A 224 21.98 13.43 9.78
N GLU A 225 21.98 13.78 11.06
CA GLU A 225 21.11 13.17 12.08
C GLU A 225 19.63 13.30 11.72
N TRP A 226 19.21 14.45 11.20
CA TRP A 226 17.83 14.73 10.84
C TRP A 226 17.45 14.22 9.44
N LEU A 227 18.37 13.56 8.72
CA LEU A 227 17.99 12.81 7.52
C LEU A 227 17.16 11.55 7.85
N ASP A 228 17.25 11.07 9.08
CA ASP A 228 16.37 10.07 9.68
C ASP A 228 15.21 10.76 10.43
N PHE A 229 13.97 10.34 10.16
CA PHE A 229 12.79 10.94 10.77
C PHE A 229 12.68 10.67 12.28
N ASN A 230 13.11 9.51 12.78
CA ASN A 230 13.01 9.18 14.21
C ASN A 230 13.91 10.08 15.05
N ASN A 231 15.12 10.39 14.56
CA ASN A 231 16.02 11.35 15.20
C ASN A 231 15.39 12.74 15.27
N PHE A 232 14.85 13.22 14.15
CA PHE A 232 14.11 14.49 14.11
C PHE A 232 12.89 14.48 15.03
N TYR A 233 12.13 13.39 15.06
CA TYR A 233 10.95 13.23 15.92
C TYR A 233 11.32 13.30 17.40
N ASN A 234 12.38 12.60 17.81
CA ASN A 234 12.84 12.60 19.20
C ASN A 234 13.28 14.01 19.61
N TRP A 235 14.06 14.70 18.77
CA TRP A 235 14.40 16.10 19.01
C TRP A 235 13.14 16.97 19.12
N ALA A 236 12.20 16.84 18.18
CA ALA A 236 10.98 17.65 18.15
C ALA A 236 10.17 17.52 19.45
N MET A 237 9.94 16.29 19.91
CA MET A 237 9.19 16.04 21.14
C MET A 237 9.93 16.54 22.39
N ASN A 238 11.25 16.40 22.42
CA ASN A 238 12.07 16.85 23.56
C ASN A 238 12.27 18.38 23.59
N ASN A 239 11.97 19.08 22.50
CA ASN A 239 12.18 20.52 22.35
C ASN A 239 10.88 21.31 22.19
N GLY A 240 9.75 20.76 22.66
CA GLY A 240 8.50 21.51 22.78
C GLY A 240 7.66 21.60 21.51
N TYR A 241 7.78 20.63 20.60
CA TYR A 241 6.84 20.54 19.47
C TYR A 241 5.40 20.35 19.97
N GLU A 242 4.51 21.21 19.50
CA GLU A 242 3.06 21.09 19.68
C GLU A 242 2.32 21.26 18.34
N VAL A 243 1.09 20.75 18.29
CA VAL A 243 0.24 20.91 17.11
C VAL A 243 -0.06 22.39 16.89
N GLY A 244 0.25 22.90 15.71
CA GLY A 244 0.08 24.31 15.35
C GLY A 244 1.41 25.07 15.21
N LEU A 245 2.49 24.53 15.77
CA LEU A 245 3.83 25.10 15.59
C LEU A 245 4.42 24.78 14.21
N THR A 246 5.41 25.57 13.83
CA THR A 246 6.26 25.40 12.65
C THR A 246 7.72 25.48 13.05
N ILE A 247 8.59 24.82 12.28
CA ILE A 247 10.03 24.86 12.51
C ILE A 247 10.62 26.11 11.85
N GLU A 248 11.36 26.89 12.61
CA GLU A 248 12.07 28.09 12.19
C GLU A 248 13.57 27.95 12.47
N ARG A 249 14.40 28.64 11.70
CA ARG A 249 15.83 28.77 11.99
C ARG A 249 16.10 30.10 12.70
N LYS A 250 16.89 30.07 13.78
CA LYS A 250 17.30 31.25 14.55
C LYS A 250 18.24 32.13 13.74
N ASP A 251 19.27 31.52 13.17
CA ASP A 251 20.10 32.09 12.11
C ASP A 251 19.53 31.69 10.74
N PHE A 252 19.10 32.69 9.97
CA PHE A 252 18.45 32.51 8.69
C PHE A 252 19.39 31.96 7.60
N ASP A 253 20.70 32.22 7.74
CA ASP A 253 21.78 31.72 6.87
C ASP A 253 22.26 30.33 7.30
N GLY A 254 22.02 29.96 8.56
CA GLY A 254 22.43 28.66 9.10
C GLY A 254 21.61 27.46 8.60
N ASN A 255 22.08 26.27 8.94
CA ASN A 255 21.47 24.99 8.54
C ASN A 255 20.25 24.62 9.39
N TYR A 256 19.49 23.61 8.97
CA TYR A 256 18.52 22.93 9.83
C TYR A 256 19.24 21.94 10.74
N GLU A 257 19.35 22.29 12.01
CA GLU A 257 20.04 21.51 13.03
C GLU A 257 19.54 21.89 14.43
N PRO A 258 19.71 21.02 15.45
CA PRO A 258 19.18 21.24 16.80
C PRO A 258 19.51 22.61 17.41
N ILE A 259 20.73 23.11 17.20
CA ILE A 259 21.19 24.36 17.78
C ILE A 259 20.55 25.59 17.10
N ASN A 260 20.34 25.49 15.79
CA ASN A 260 19.85 26.58 14.96
C ASN A 260 18.33 26.56 14.76
N CYS A 261 17.61 25.57 15.27
CA CYS A 261 16.17 25.46 15.06
C CYS A 261 15.36 25.64 16.34
N GLU A 262 14.14 26.14 16.16
CA GLU A 262 13.15 26.30 17.22
C GLU A 262 11.73 26.11 16.68
N TRP A 263 10.81 25.81 17.59
CA TRP A 263 9.38 25.74 17.28
C TRP A 263 8.72 27.08 17.54
N VAL A 264 8.10 27.63 16.51
CA VAL A 264 7.42 28.93 16.58
C VAL A 264 5.97 28.79 16.13
N THR A 265 5.12 29.74 16.53
CA THR A 265 3.76 29.82 16.00
C THR A 265 3.78 30.37 14.58
N LEU A 266 2.74 30.08 13.79
CA LEU A 266 2.57 30.70 12.46
C LEU A 266 2.57 32.24 12.53
N GLN A 267 2.06 32.81 13.61
CA GLN A 267 2.06 34.26 13.85
C GLN A 267 3.49 34.77 14.04
N GLN A 268 4.30 34.09 14.86
CA GLN A 268 5.70 34.46 15.08
C GLN A 268 6.53 34.31 13.80
N GLN A 269 6.35 33.21 13.06
CA GLN A 269 7.00 33.02 11.76
C GLN A 269 6.63 34.13 10.77
N ALA A 270 5.36 34.57 10.76
CA ALA A 270 4.93 35.68 9.92
C ALA A 270 5.60 37.01 10.32
N ARG A 271 5.85 37.24 11.61
CA ARG A 271 6.59 38.40 12.14
C ARG A 271 8.08 38.35 11.78
N ASN A 272 8.67 37.16 11.66
CA ASN A 272 10.09 36.98 11.32
C ASN A 272 10.39 37.10 9.82
N LYS A 273 9.39 37.32 8.95
CA LYS A 273 9.61 37.45 7.50
C LYS A 273 10.45 38.69 7.17
N ARG A 274 11.46 38.51 6.31
CA ARG A 274 12.33 39.58 5.78
C ARG A 274 11.61 40.81 5.23
N GLN A 275 10.40 40.64 4.70
CA GLN A 275 9.60 41.75 4.16
C GLN A 275 8.99 42.67 5.25
N ASN A 276 9.04 42.28 6.51
CA ASN A 276 8.54 43.11 7.59
C ASN A 276 9.48 44.29 7.84
N HIS A 277 8.88 45.46 8.07
CA HIS A 277 9.63 46.67 8.37
C HIS A 277 9.99 46.64 9.86
N PHE A 278 11.27 46.43 10.14
CA PHE A 278 11.83 46.50 11.48
C PHE A 278 12.20 47.95 11.79
N VAL A 279 11.88 48.38 13.02
CA VAL A 279 12.09 49.74 13.50
C VAL A 279 12.73 49.65 14.87
N THR A 280 13.86 50.34 15.04
CA THR A 280 14.55 50.45 16.31
C THR A 280 14.04 51.67 17.07
N ILE A 281 13.51 51.45 18.28
CA ILE A 281 13.01 52.48 19.19
C ILE A 281 13.63 52.18 20.55
N SER A 282 14.29 53.16 21.16
CA SER A 282 14.94 53.07 22.49
C SER A 282 15.97 51.93 22.59
N GLY A 283 16.65 51.61 21.47
CA GLY A 283 17.64 50.54 21.41
C GLY A 283 17.07 49.13 21.18
N GLU A 284 15.75 48.97 21.12
CA GLU A 284 15.11 47.69 20.79
C GLU A 284 14.62 47.69 19.34
N THR A 285 14.89 46.61 18.60
CA THR A 285 14.40 46.43 17.22
C THR A 285 13.20 45.50 17.20
N LYS A 286 12.05 45.98 16.73
CA LYS A 286 10.82 45.18 16.55
C LYS A 286 10.10 45.53 15.27
N THR A 287 9.15 44.72 14.85
CA THR A 287 8.25 45.03 13.74
C THR A 287 7.25 46.12 14.14
N ILE A 288 6.69 46.84 13.15
CA ILE A 288 5.61 47.82 13.39
C ILE A 288 4.40 47.17 14.11
N ALA A 289 4.12 45.89 13.85
CA ALA A 289 3.03 45.17 14.49
C ALA A 289 3.30 44.94 15.99
N GLU A 290 4.53 44.56 16.35
CA GLU A 290 4.92 44.40 17.76
C GLU A 290 4.89 45.74 18.50
N TRP A 291 5.38 46.82 17.88
CA TRP A 291 5.25 48.16 18.45
C TRP A 291 3.80 48.59 18.64
N SER A 292 2.91 48.20 17.71
CA SER A 292 1.48 48.46 17.80
C SER A 292 0.83 47.75 18.99
N GLU A 293 1.20 46.49 19.23
CA GLU A 293 0.70 45.70 20.36
C GLU A 293 1.20 46.27 21.70
N ILE A 294 2.48 46.64 21.79
CA ILE A 294 3.08 47.20 23.00
C ILE A 294 2.46 48.56 23.34
N SER A 295 2.29 49.43 22.34
CA SER A 295 1.88 50.81 22.57
C SER A 295 0.36 51.03 22.50
N GLY A 296 -0.40 50.05 22.03
CA GLY A 296 -1.83 50.18 21.73
C GLY A 296 -2.16 51.13 20.57
N ILE A 297 -1.16 51.60 19.81
CA ILE A 297 -1.36 52.52 18.68
C ILE A 297 -1.55 51.70 17.40
N PRO A 298 -2.57 51.98 16.56
CA PRO A 298 -2.79 51.21 15.34
C PRO A 298 -1.55 51.15 14.41
N PRO A 299 -1.25 50.01 13.76
CA PRO A 299 -0.03 49.84 12.95
C PRO A 299 0.09 50.86 11.81
N LYS A 300 -1.06 51.23 11.22
CA LYS A 300 -1.14 52.25 10.17
C LYS A 300 -0.70 53.62 10.67
N THR A 301 -1.06 53.96 11.91
CA THR A 301 -0.67 55.21 12.56
C THR A 301 0.82 55.20 12.87
N LEU A 302 1.35 54.12 13.45
CA LEU A 302 2.79 53.99 13.70
C LEU A 302 3.59 54.09 12.40
N ARG A 303 3.20 53.35 11.35
CA ARG A 303 3.83 53.44 10.03
C ARG A 303 3.82 54.87 9.49
N TYR A 304 2.69 55.57 9.59
CA TYR A 304 2.60 56.97 9.16
C TYR A 304 3.58 57.86 9.94
N ARG A 305 3.61 57.74 11.28
CA ARG A 305 4.50 58.54 12.13
C ARG A 305 5.97 58.29 11.82
N ILE A 306 6.33 57.02 11.63
CA ILE A 306 7.67 56.58 11.27
C ILE A 306 8.07 57.15 9.90
N VAL A 307 7.27 56.93 8.86
CA VAL A 307 7.57 57.44 7.50
C VAL A 307 7.65 58.97 7.47
N ASN A 308 6.92 59.66 8.35
CA ASN A 308 6.96 61.12 8.45
C ASN A 308 8.04 61.68 9.39
N GLY A 309 8.91 60.82 9.95
CA GLY A 309 10.03 61.23 10.81
C GLY A 309 9.58 61.90 12.10
N TRP A 310 8.61 61.32 12.79
CA TRP A 310 8.22 61.77 14.12
C TRP A 310 9.33 61.45 15.13
N ASP A 311 9.46 62.30 16.13
CA ASP A 311 10.36 62.05 17.26
C ASP A 311 9.95 60.75 17.97
N GLU A 312 10.94 60.04 18.48
CA GLU A 312 10.77 58.76 19.15
C GLU A 312 9.77 58.85 20.33
N ASN A 313 9.84 59.93 21.11
CA ASN A 313 8.95 60.17 22.24
C ASN A 313 7.49 60.41 21.80
N ASP A 314 7.30 60.89 20.56
CA ASP A 314 6.00 61.19 19.98
C ASP A 314 5.37 60.00 19.24
N LEU A 315 6.13 58.93 18.96
CA LEU A 315 5.67 57.75 18.21
C LEU A 315 4.49 57.05 18.90
N PHE A 316 4.46 57.06 20.23
CA PHE A 316 3.45 56.35 21.03
C PHE A 316 2.39 57.26 21.63
N SER A 317 2.43 58.57 21.40
CA SER A 317 1.44 59.49 21.96
C SER A 317 0.02 59.17 21.44
N PRO A 318 -1.04 59.44 22.22
CA PRO A 318 -2.43 59.29 21.76
C PRO A 318 -2.71 60.02 20.44
N VAL A 319 -3.64 59.48 19.65
CA VAL A 319 -4.05 60.08 18.37
C VAL A 319 -4.92 61.30 18.64
N ASP A 320 -4.26 62.43 18.88
CA ASP A 320 -4.90 63.74 18.94
C ASP A 320 -4.76 64.44 17.58
N ARG A 321 -5.90 64.85 17.00
CA ARG A 321 -5.99 65.54 15.71
C ARG A 321 -5.63 67.04 15.81
N THR A 322 -5.48 67.57 17.01
CA THR A 322 -5.28 69.01 17.27
C THR A 322 -3.81 69.41 17.47
N LEU A 323 -2.91 68.44 17.73
CA LEU A 323 -1.50 68.71 18.02
C LEU A 323 -0.64 68.89 16.75
N LYS A 324 -0.01 70.06 16.59
CA LYS A 324 1.10 70.28 15.63
C LYS A 324 2.37 69.65 16.20
N ARG A 325 2.90 68.61 15.56
CA ARG A 325 4.02 67.81 16.09
C ARG A 325 5.33 68.03 15.32
N LYS A 326 6.44 67.94 16.05
CA LYS A 326 7.80 68.19 15.56
C LYS A 326 8.29 66.98 14.74
N LYS A 327 9.02 67.26 13.65
CA LYS A 327 9.65 66.24 12.80
C LYS A 327 11.16 66.25 13.08
N ASN A 328 11.70 65.14 13.53
CA ASN A 328 13.14 64.94 13.66
C ASN A 328 13.52 63.63 12.97
N LYS A 329 14.55 63.68 12.12
CA LYS A 329 15.08 62.51 11.40
C LYS A 329 15.83 61.60 12.37
N ILE A 330 15.14 60.65 13.00
CA ILE A 330 15.80 59.57 13.75
C ILE A 330 15.03 58.28 13.52
N ILE A 331 15.09 57.72 12.32
CA ILE A 331 14.67 56.33 12.10
C ILE A 331 15.66 55.67 11.16
N VAL A 332 16.39 54.69 11.69
CA VAL A 332 17.24 53.80 10.92
C VAL A 332 16.39 52.61 10.50
N PHE A 333 16.11 52.50 9.21
CA PHE A 333 15.58 51.27 8.62
C PHE A 333 16.75 50.29 8.50
N ARG A 334 16.54 49.02 8.82
CA ARG A 334 17.54 47.98 8.56
C ARG A 334 17.73 47.90 7.04
N GLU A 335 18.94 48.17 6.55
CA GLU A 335 19.29 47.96 5.14
C GLU A 335 19.24 46.46 4.79
N GLU A 336 18.92 46.17 3.53
CA GLU A 336 18.49 44.88 2.97
C GLU A 336 19.42 43.69 3.22
#